data_AF-A0A938FAR8-F1
#
_entry.id   AF-A0A938FAR8-F1
#
_cell.length_a   1.000
_cell.length_b   1.000
_cell.length_c   1.000
_cell.angle_alpha   90.00
_cell.angle_beta   90.00
_cell.angle_gamma   90.00
#
_symmetry.space_group_name_H-M   'P 1'
#
loop_
_entity.id
_entity.type
_entity.pdbx_description
1 polymer ?
#
loop_
_entity_poly.entity_id
_entity_poly.type
_entity_poly.pdbx_seq_one_letter_code
_entity_poly.pdbx_strand_id
1 'polypeptide(L)' 'ARRIVDYRSANGPFVDIADLQKVPGIGTKTFERIKSRLSL' A
#
# COMPACT_ATOMS: atom_id res chain seq x y z
N ALA A 1 1.49 8.77 6.74
CA ALA A 1 1.05 7.90 5.61
C ALA A 1 0.80 8.67 4.30
N ARG A 2 1.56 9.74 4.00
CA ARG A 2 1.27 10.63 2.86
C ARG A 2 1.28 9.92 1.49
N ARG A 3 2.30 9.09 1.26
CA ARG A 3 2.48 8.34 -0.01
C ARG A 3 1.32 7.42 -0.37
N ILE A 4 0.67 6.81 0.62
CA ILE A 4 -0.49 5.92 0.40
C ILE A 4 -1.70 6.75 -0.07
N VAL A 5 -1.93 7.90 0.56
CA VAL A 5 -3.00 8.83 0.17
C VAL A 5 -2.74 9.39 -1.22
N ASP A 6 -1.51 9.84 -1.50
CA ASP A 6 -1.13 10.39 -2.80
C ASP A 6 -1.30 9.35 -3.91
N TYR A 7 -0.84 8.12 -3.68
CA TYR A 7 -1.02 7.01 -4.62
C TYR A 7 -2.50 6.73 -4.88
N ARG A 8 -3.32 6.62 -3.81
CA ARG A 8 -4.76 6.34 -3.93
C ARG A 8 -5.51 7.44 -4.67
N SER A 9 -5.14 8.70 -4.46
CA SER A 9 -5.75 9.83 -5.15
C SER A 9 -5.43 9.83 -6.65
N ALA A 10 -4.22 9.41 -7.04
CA ALA A 10 -3.80 9.39 -8.44
C ALA A 10 -4.22 8.12 -9.20
N ASN A 11 -4.25 6.97 -8.52
CA ASN A 11 -4.45 5.64 -9.15
C ASN A 11 -5.81 5.02 -8.79
N GLY A 12 -6.58 5.64 -7.89
CA GLY A 12 -7.83 5.10 -7.38
C GLY A 12 -7.64 4.19 -6.16
N PRO A 13 -8.73 3.57 -5.67
CA PRO A 13 -8.68 2.68 -4.51
C PRO A 13 -7.79 1.45 -4.75
N PHE A 14 -7.19 0.93 -3.68
CA PHE A 14 -6.49 -0.36 -3.72
C PHE A 14 -7.51 -1.49 -3.86
N VAL A 15 -7.30 -2.40 -4.80
CA VAL A 15 -8.18 -3.54 -5.05
C VAL A 15 -7.72 -4.75 -4.24
N ASP A 16 -6.40 -4.89 -4.06
CA ASP A 16 -5.77 -5.90 -3.21
C ASP A 16 -4.83 -5.24 -2.20
N ILE A 17 -4.61 -5.89 -1.05
CA ILE A 17 -3.60 -5.49 -0.07
C ILE A 17 -2.23 -5.43 -0.76
N ALA A 18 -1.95 -6.35 -1.69
CA ALA A 18 -0.73 -6.38 -2.49
C ALA A 18 -0.48 -5.10 -3.30
N ASP A 19 -1.52 -4.34 -3.65
CA ASP A 19 -1.37 -3.07 -4.38
C ASP A 19 -0.61 -2.02 -3.57
N LEU A 20 -0.54 -2.15 -2.24
CA LEU A 20 0.29 -1.29 -1.40
C LEU A 20 1.77 -1.38 -1.75
N GLN A 21 2.24 -2.47 -2.36
CA GLN A 21 3.62 -2.57 -2.86
C GLN A 21 3.91 -1.63 -4.04
N LYS A 22 2.87 -1.17 -4.74
CA LYS A 22 3.00 -0.18 -5.83
C LYS A 22 3.26 1.22 -5.30
N VAL A 23 3.05 1.46 -3.99
CA VAL A 23 3.35 2.75 -3.34
C VAL A 23 4.87 2.88 -3.16
N PRO A 24 5.50 3.94 -3.71
CA PRO A 24 6.93 4.15 -3.53
C PRO A 24 7.34 4.16 -2.05
N GLY A 25 8.33 3.34 -1.71
CA GLY A 25 8.80 3.15 -0.33
C GLY A 25 8.13 2.01 0.45
N ILE A 26 7.14 1.33 -0.13
CA ILE A 26 6.60 0.07 0.41
C ILE A 26 7.13 -1.09 -0.43
N GLY A 27 8.38 -1.49 -0.18
CA GLY A 27 8.94 -2.71 -0.74
C GLY A 27 8.47 -3.97 0.00
N THR A 28 8.85 -5.14 -0.51
CA THR A 28 8.43 -6.46 0.02
C THR A 28 8.65 -6.59 1.54
N LYS A 29 9.82 -6.18 2.06
CA LYS A 29 10.09 -6.23 3.52
C LYS A 29 9.14 -5.38 4.34
N THR A 30 8.86 -4.16 3.88
CA THR A 30 7.94 -3.25 4.56
C THR A 30 6.53 -3.80 4.51
N PHE A 31 6.14 -4.32 3.34
CA PHE A 31 4.84 -4.92 3.10
C PHE A 31 4.59 -6.13 4.02
N GLU A 32 5.49 -7.11 4.05
CA GLU A 32 5.33 -8.31 4.89
C GLU A 32 5.18 -7.97 6.38
N ARG A 33 5.87 -6.93 6.86
CA ARG A 33 5.76 -6.47 8.26
C ARG A 33 4.40 -5.83 8.59
N ILE A 34 3.73 -5.24 7.60
CA ILE A 34 2.44 -4.56 7.80
C ILE A 34 1.25 -5.39 7.31
N LYS A 35 1.47 -6.39 6.45
CA LYS A 35 0.43 -7.22 5.81
C LYS A 35 -0.53 -7.84 6.83
N SER A 36 0.00 -8.36 7.94
CA SER A 36 -0.81 -8.97 9.01
C SER A 36 -1.68 -7.98 9.78
N ARG A 37 -1.49 -6.68 9.58
CA ARG A 37 -2.23 -5.59 10.25
C ARG A 37 -3.17 -4.85 9.31
N LEU A 38 -3.29 -5.32 8.06
CA LEU A 38 -4.12 -4.70 7.03
C LEU A 38 -5.34 -5.56 6.76
N SER A 39 -6.49 -4.91 6.64
CA SER A 39 -7.76 -5.50 6.20
C SER A 39 -8.35 -4.58 5.13
N LEU A 40 -8.88 -5.17 4.04
CA LEU A 40 -9.64 -4.45 3.02
C LEU A 40 -11.13 -4.36 3.41
#